data_AF-A0A1A3PEK6-F1
#
_entry.id   AF-A0A1A3PEK6-F1
#
_cell.length_a   1.000
_cell.length_b   1.000
_cell.length_c   1.000
_cell.angle_alpha   90.00
_cell.angle_beta   90.00
_cell.angle_gamma   90.00
#
_symmetry.space_group_name_H-M   'P 1'
#
loop_
_entity.id
_entity.type
_entity.pdbx_description
1 polymer ?
#
loop_
_entity_poly.entity_id
_entity_poly.type
_entity_poly.pdbx_seq_one_letter_code
_entity_poly.pdbx_strand_id
1 'polypeptide(L)' 'MLKRVEIVVDVDLVDEIIRRYHLADAREAVNIALRAMIDVADNTEHDPQDDECDEFSDLSAWVPHRNGSPG' A
#
# COMPACT_ATOMS: atom_id res chain seq x y z
N MET A 1 -1.15 15.00 18.97
CA MET A 1 -0.06 15.54 19.82
C MET A 1 1.17 14.68 19.58
N LEU A 2 2.31 15.25 19.19
CA LEU A 2 3.54 14.48 18.95
C LEU A 2 4.33 14.41 20.26
N LYS A 3 4.70 13.20 20.69
CA LYS A 3 5.63 12.96 21.80
C LYS A 3 6.94 12.42 21.23
N ARG A 4 8.07 12.90 21.75
CA ARG A 4 9.38 12.37 21.38
C ARG A 4 9.63 11.09 22.17
N VAL A 5 9.94 10.01 21.48
CA VAL A 5 10.30 8.71 22.06
C VAL A 5 11.68 8.36 21.50
N GLU A 6 12.59 7.94 22.37
CA GLU A 6 13.93 7.48 21.98
C GLU A 6 13.94 5.95 22.02
N ILE A 7 14.21 5.33 20.87
CA ILE A 7 14.25 3.88 20.69
C ILE A 7 15.47 3.50 19.87
N VAL A 8 16.02 2.32 20.12
CA VAL A 8 17.10 1.73 19.30
C VAL A 8 16.45 0.83 18.26
N VAL A 9 16.78 1.05 17.00
CA VAL A 9 16.22 0.31 15.85
C VAL A 9 17.37 -0.17 14.98
N ASP A 10 17.18 -1.32 14.35
CA ASP A 10 18.11 -1.83 13.34
C ASP A 10 18.13 -0.89 12.13
N VAL A 11 19.32 -0.41 11.77
CA VAL A 11 19.51 0.53 10.66
C VAL A 11 19.21 -0.13 9.32
N ASP A 12 19.49 -1.43 9.17
CA ASP A 12 19.30 -2.14 7.90
C ASP A 12 17.80 -2.27 7.59
N LEU A 13 16.97 -2.49 8.61
CA LEU A 13 15.51 -2.50 8.47
C LEU A 13 14.95 -1.13 8.09
N VAL A 14 15.49 -0.06 8.69
CA VAL A 14 15.08 1.31 8.39
C VAL A 14 15.43 1.66 6.95
N ASP A 15 16.66 1.35 6.51
CA ASP A 15 17.11 1.59 5.15
C ASP A 15 16.31 0.79 4.12
N GLU A 16 15.95 -0.45 4.42
CA GLU A 16 15.11 -1.26 3.52
C GLU A 16 13.71 -0.63 3.35
N ILE A 17 13.09 -0.15 4.44
CA ILE A 17 11.78 0.51 4.38
C ILE A 17 11.88 1.84 3.63
N ILE A 18 12.91 2.65 3.92
CA ILE A 18 13.18 3.90 3.20
C ILE A 18 13.32 3.62 1.70
N ARG A 19 14.07 2.59 1.33
CA ARG A 19 14.27 2.21 -0.07
C ARG A 19 12.99 1.68 -0.72
N ARG A 20 12.23 0.82 -0.04
CA ARG A 20 11.01 0.18 -0.57
C ARG A 20 9.86 1.18 -0.75
N TYR A 21 9.75 2.15 0.15
CA TYR A 21 8.66 3.13 0.17
C TYR A 21 9.09 4.54 -0.24
N HIS A 22 10.34 4.72 -0.67
CA HIS A 22 10.92 6.00 -1.12
C HIS A 22 10.77 7.13 -0.09
N LEU A 23 11.06 6.83 1.18
CA LEU A 23 10.86 7.76 2.28
C LEU A 23 12.05 8.70 2.47
N ALA A 24 11.82 9.85 3.10
CA ALA A 24 12.88 10.84 3.27
C ALA A 24 13.73 10.59 4.53
N ASP A 25 13.16 9.97 5.57
CA ASP A 25 13.79 9.88 6.89
C ASP A 25 13.36 8.64 7.69
N ALA A 26 14.23 8.19 8.59
CA ALA A 26 13.97 7.09 9.52
C ALA A 26 12.70 7.31 10.37
N ARG A 27 12.42 8.54 10.77
CA ARG A 27 11.21 8.87 11.54
C ARG A 27 9.95 8.58 10.75
N GLU A 28 9.99 8.88 9.45
CA GLU A 28 8.87 8.63 8.55
C GLU A 28 8.69 7.13 8.31
N ALA A 29 9.79 6.40 8.10
CA ALA A 29 9.79 4.94 7.99
C ALA A 29 9.16 4.26 9.20
N VAL A 30 9.56 4.65 10.41
CA VAL A 30 9.00 4.09 11.66
C VAL A 30 7.52 4.43 11.81
N ASN A 31 7.11 5.66 11.49
CA ASN A 31 5.71 6.07 11.60
C ASN A 31 4.81 5.33 10.59
N ILE A 32 5.31 5.09 9.37
CA ILE A 32 4.58 4.32 8.36
C ILE A 32 4.49 2.85 8.77
N ALA A 33 5.58 2.25 9.25
CA ALA A 33 5.56 0.86 9.73
C ALA A 33 4.56 0.66 10.88
N LEU A 34 4.53 1.60 11.85
CA LEU A 34 3.57 1.57 12.95
C LEU A 34 2.12 1.69 12.48
N ARG A 35 1.84 2.58 11.51
CA ARG A 35 0.51 2.72 10.91
C ARG A 35 0.09 1.47 10.16
N ALA A 36 0.98 0.92 9.33
CA ALA A 36 0.70 -0.31 8.59
C ALA A 36 0.40 -1.48 9.53
N MET A 37 1.04 -1.59 10.69
CA MET A 37 0.72 -2.62 11.68
C MET A 37 -0.68 -2.44 12.29
N ILE A 38 -1.12 -1.19 12.51
CA ILE A 38 -2.47 -0.90 13.00
C ILE A 38 -3.49 -1.21 11.91
N ASP A 39 -3.24 -0.73 10.69
CA ASP A 39 -4.12 -0.99 9.55
C ASP A 39 -4.24 -2.48 9.28
N VAL A 40 -3.15 -3.26 9.32
CA VAL A 40 -3.20 -4.73 9.17
C VAL A 40 -3.98 -5.38 10.31
N ALA A 41 -3.83 -4.91 11.55
CA ALA A 41 -4.61 -5.43 12.68
C ALA A 41 -6.11 -5.17 12.50
N ASP A 42 -6.49 -3.96 12.09
CA ASP A 42 -7.88 -3.56 11.85
C ASP A 42 -8.46 -4.25 10.59
N ASN A 43 -7.66 -4.43 9.54
CA ASN A 43 -8.05 -5.16 8.32
C ASN A 43 -8.04 -6.69 8.49
N THR A 44 -7.53 -7.23 9.60
CA THR A 44 -7.70 -8.67 9.90
C THR A 44 -9.13 -8.96 10.35
N GLU A 45 -9.90 -7.93 10.73
CA GLU A 45 -11.32 -8.03 11.06
C GLU A 45 -12.25 -7.87 9.84
N HIS A 46 -11.73 -7.35 8.72
CA HIS A 46 -12.44 -7.24 7.44
C HIS A 46 -11.86 -8.20 6.40
N ASP A 47 -12.54 -9.33 6.24
CA ASP A 47 -12.41 -10.24 5.11
C ASP A 47 -12.48 -9.47 3.78
N PRO A 48 -11.52 -9.64 2.83
CA PRO A 48 -11.45 -8.85 1.60
C PRO A 48 -12.40 -9.36 0.52
N GLN A 49 -13.63 -9.75 0.87
CA GLN A 49 -14.64 -10.20 -0.09
C GLN A 49 -15.74 -9.18 -0.37
N ASP A 50 -15.72 -8.01 0.27
CA ASP A 50 -16.84 -7.05 0.21
C ASP A 50 -16.44 -5.64 -0.25
N ASP A 51 -15.36 -5.51 -1.04
CA ASP A 51 -15.19 -4.34 -1.90
C ASP A 51 -15.40 -4.78 -3.34
N GLU A 52 -16.62 -4.52 -3.80
CA GLU A 52 -17.07 -4.60 -5.19
C GLU A 52 -16.01 -3.95 -6.08
N CYS A 53 -15.24 -4.77 -6.80
CA CYS A 53 -14.29 -4.31 -7.80
C CYS A 53 -15.00 -3.39 -8.79
N ASP A 54 -14.69 -2.09 -8.73
CA ASP A 54 -15.23 -1.11 -9.68
C ASP A 54 -14.80 -1.49 -11.11
N GLU A 55 -15.76 -1.55 -12.02
CA GLU A 55 -15.67 -2.11 -13.39
C GLU A 55 -14.67 -1.36 -14.30
N PHE A 56 -13.99 -0.35 -13.76
CA PHE A 56 -12.93 0.45 -14.38
C PHE A 56 -11.50 -0.04 -14.07
N SER A 57 -11.32 -0.98 -13.13
CA SER A 57 -10.00 -1.59 -12.84
C SER A 57 -9.67 -2.78 -13.74
N ASP A 58 -10.65 -3.27 -14.51
CA ASP A 58 -10.43 -4.35 -15.45
C ASP A 58 -9.70 -3.81 -16.69
N LEU A 59 -8.40 -4.15 -16.83
CA LEU A 59 -7.56 -3.74 -17.97
C LEU A 59 -8.14 -4.18 -19.33
N SER A 60 -9.10 -5.11 -19.32
CA SER A 60 -9.87 -5.52 -20.49
C SER A 60 -10.75 -4.39 -21.06
N ALA A 61 -11.13 -3.39 -20.27
CA ALA A 61 -11.92 -2.22 -20.70
C ALA A 61 -11.16 -1.30 -21.68
N TRP A 62 -9.82 -1.34 -21.68
CA TRP A 62 -8.98 -0.56 -22.59
C TRP A 62 -8.63 -1.30 -23.88
N VAL A 63 -9.07 -2.55 -24.03
CA VAL A 63 -8.86 -3.32 -25.27
C VAL A 63 -9.87 -2.83 -26.30
N PRO A 64 -9.42 -2.12 -27.36
CA PRO A 64 -10.33 -1.70 -28.42
C PRO A 64 -10.80 -2.98 -29.10
N HIS A 65 -12.10 -3.29 -29.00
CA HIS A 65 -12.71 -4.40 -29.71
C HIS A 65 -12.57 -4.12 -31.21
N ARG A 66 -11.50 -4.61 -31.82
CA ARG A 66 -11.25 -4.49 -33.25
C ARG A 66 -12.12 -5.51 -33.98
N ASN A 67 -13.44 -5.32 -33.92
CA ASN A 67 -14.37 -6.06 -34.76
C ASN A 67 -14.44 -5.37 -36.13
N GLY A 68 -13.39 -5.60 -36.92
CA GLY A 68 -13.42 -5.38 -38.36
C GLY A 68 -13.58 -6.70 -39.07
N SER A 69 -14.79 -7.02 -39.53
CA SER A 69 -15.01 -7.48 -40.91
C SER A 69 -16.49 -7.65 -41.29
N PRO A 70 -16.79 -7.58 -42.59
CA PRO A 70 -18.06 -7.13 -43.14
C PRO A 70 -18.96 -8.30 -43.59
N GLY A 71 -20.26 -8.02 -43.67
CA GLY A 71 -21.27 -8.80 -44.38
C GLY A 71 -22.31 -7.87 -44.97
#